data_AF-A0A2S9FSM5-F1
#
_entry.id   AF-A0A2S9FSM5-F1
#
_cell.length_a   1.000
_cell.length_b   1.000
_cell.length_c   1.000
_cell.angle_alpha   90.00
_cell.angle_beta   90.00
_cell.angle_gamma   90.00
#
_symmetry.space_group_name_H-M   'P 1'
#
loop_
_entity.id
_entity.type
_entity.pdbx_description
1 polymer ?
#
loop_
_entity_poly.entity_id
_entity_poly.type
_entity_poly.pdbx_seq_one_letter_code
_entity_poly.pdbx_strand_id
1 'polypeptide(L)'
;ESFTDPNIANTGLARTGGDALAWDVNSFSVTHEPGVPQHVTVAGHSYGSTTVADAFANCGMRADDAILLGSPGTDVARSAADFHLDGGRVY
;
A
#
# COMPACT_ATOMS: atom_id res chain seq x y z
N GLU A 1 19.06 -7.36 -8.46
CA GLU A 1 17.78 -8.05 -8.24
C GLU A 1 17.35 -8.85 -9.45
N SER A 2 17.16 -10.17 -9.31
CA SER A 2 16.67 -11.09 -10.35
C SER A 2 15.22 -11.50 -10.03
N PHE A 3 14.39 -11.73 -11.05
CA PHE A 3 13.00 -12.20 -10.88
C PHE A 3 12.88 -13.57 -10.20
N THR A 4 13.98 -14.30 -10.06
CA THR A 4 14.06 -15.61 -9.37
C THR A 4 14.56 -15.51 -7.94
N ASP A 5 14.78 -14.30 -7.41
CA ASP A 5 15.25 -14.13 -6.05
C ASP A 5 14.16 -14.56 -5.05
N PRO A 6 14.42 -15.55 -4.17
CA PRO A 6 13.45 -16.01 -3.19
C PRO A 6 13.00 -14.92 -2.21
N ASN A 7 13.73 -13.80 -2.10
CA ASN A 7 13.31 -12.64 -1.32
C ASN A 7 12.10 -11.91 -1.94
N ILE A 8 11.90 -11.99 -3.26
CA ILE A 8 10.68 -11.51 -3.94
C ILE A 8 9.49 -12.45 -3.66
N ALA A 9 9.75 -13.68 -3.24
CA ALA A 9 8.73 -14.60 -2.75
C ALA A 9 8.48 -14.51 -1.24
N ASN A 10 9.28 -13.72 -0.50
CA ASN A 10 9.16 -13.51 0.94
C ASN A 10 8.69 -12.07 1.22
N THR A 11 7.91 -11.84 2.28
CA THR A 11 7.23 -10.57 2.51
C THR A 11 8.09 -9.51 3.23
N GLY A 12 9.30 -9.87 3.67
CA GLY A 12 10.17 -8.96 4.43
C GLY A 12 10.54 -7.64 3.70
N LEU A 13 10.83 -7.70 2.40
CA LEU A 13 11.12 -6.49 1.61
C LEU A 13 9.86 -5.66 1.37
N ALA A 14 8.71 -6.31 1.18
CA ALA A 14 7.42 -5.64 1.04
C ALA A 14 7.08 -4.86 2.32
N ARG A 15 7.34 -5.43 3.49
CA ARG A 15 7.11 -4.74 4.77
C ARG A 15 7.97 -3.50 4.93
N THR A 16 9.27 -3.61 4.60
CA THR A 16 10.20 -2.46 4.65
C THR A 16 9.81 -1.39 3.63
N GLY A 17 9.43 -1.81 2.42
CA GLY A 17 8.90 -0.91 1.40
C GLY A 17 7.57 -0.27 1.81
N GLY A 18 6.76 -0.99 2.59
CA GLY A 18 5.47 -0.51 3.09
C GLY A 18 5.62 0.67 4.03
N ASP A 19 6.61 0.63 4.94
CA ASP A 19 6.93 1.76 5.82
C ASP A 19 7.31 3.01 5.02
N ALA A 20 8.18 2.85 4.02
CA ALA A 20 8.62 3.96 3.17
C ALA A 20 7.46 4.54 2.34
N LEU A 21 6.63 3.66 1.76
CA LEU A 21 5.47 4.05 0.97
C LEU A 21 4.43 4.79 1.83
N ALA A 22 4.15 4.29 3.03
CA ALA A 22 3.21 4.92 3.97
C ALA A 22 3.68 6.33 4.35
N TRP A 23 4.98 6.50 4.60
CA TRP A 23 5.55 7.81 4.91
C TRP A 23 5.38 8.83 3.77
N ASP A 24 5.66 8.42 2.54
CA ASP A 24 5.54 9.29 1.36
C ASP A 24 4.09 9.70 1.09
N VAL A 25 3.17 8.72 1.04
CA VAL A 25 1.74 8.96 0.76
C VAL A 25 1.11 9.84 1.85
N ASN A 26 1.39 9.57 3.13
CA ASN A 26 0.86 10.38 4.23
C ASN A 26 1.37 11.83 4.18
N SER A 27 2.53 12.06 3.56
CA SER A 27 3.13 13.39 3.41
C SER A 27 2.49 14.23 2.30
N PHE A 28 1.65 13.67 1.42
CA PHE A 28 0.96 14.45 0.39
C PHE A 28 0.11 15.60 0.97
N SER A 29 -0.47 15.37 2.15
CA SER A 29 -1.24 16.39 2.87
C SER A 29 -0.43 17.63 3.28
N VAL A 30 0.91 17.53 3.38
CA VAL A 30 1.78 18.61 3.84
C VAL A 30 1.82 19.78 2.86
N THR A 31 1.78 19.48 1.56
CA THR A 31 1.84 20.50 0.49
C THR A 31 0.50 20.73 -0.20
N HIS A 32 -0.54 20.00 0.21
CA HIS A 32 -1.86 20.10 -0.39
C HIS A 32 -2.55 21.41 0.01
N GLU A 33 -3.30 22.01 -0.92
CA GLU A 33 -3.95 23.31 -0.70
C GLU A 33 -5.08 23.17 0.34
N PRO A 34 -5.06 23.95 1.44
CA PRO A 34 -6.11 23.88 2.45
C PRO A 34 -7.49 24.19 1.87
N GLY A 35 -8.45 23.28 2.09
CA GLY A 35 -9.83 23.44 1.65
C GLY A 35 -10.15 22.87 0.26
N VAL A 36 -9.15 22.40 -0.49
CA VAL A 36 -9.36 21.65 -1.73
C VAL A 36 -9.51 20.15 -1.38
N PRO A 37 -10.54 19.44 -1.86
CA PRO A 37 -10.62 17.99 -1.65
C PRO A 37 -9.46 17.26 -2.34
N GLN A 38 -8.95 16.18 -1.72
CA GLN A 38 -7.97 15.27 -2.31
C GLN A 38 -8.54 13.85 -2.32
N HIS A 39 -8.15 13.06 -3.32
CA HIS A 39 -8.45 11.64 -3.42
C HIS A 39 -7.20 10.92 -3.91
N VAL A 40 -6.72 9.96 -3.13
CA VAL A 40 -5.49 9.22 -3.38
C VAL A 40 -5.82 7.76 -3.63
N THR A 41 -5.41 7.27 -4.80
CA THR A 41 -5.45 5.84 -5.13
C THR A 41 -4.03 5.31 -5.20
N VAL A 42 -3.77 4.22 -4.47
CA VAL A 42 -2.46 3.54 -4.49
C VAL A 42 -2.61 2.20 -5.21
N ALA A 43 -1.82 1.98 -6.26
CA ALA A 43 -1.83 0.75 -7.04
C ALA A 43 -0.51 -0.02 -6.88
N GLY A 44 -0.61 -1.31 -6.58
CA GLY A 44 0.52 -2.23 -6.48
C GLY A 44 0.37 -3.37 -7.48
N HIS A 45 1.44 -3.66 -8.23
CA HIS A 45 1.48 -4.76 -9.20
C HIS A 45 2.49 -5.83 -8.78
N SER A 46 2.14 -7.11 -8.94
CA SER A 46 3.00 -8.23 -8.55
C SER A 46 3.39 -8.10 -7.08
N TYR A 47 4.68 -8.23 -6.73
CA TYR A 47 5.17 -8.02 -5.36
C TYR A 47 4.82 -6.66 -4.76
N GLY A 48 4.71 -5.61 -5.59
CA GLY A 48 4.30 -4.28 -5.14
C GLY A 48 2.88 -4.25 -4.57
N SER A 49 2.02 -5.21 -4.93
CA SER A 49 0.69 -5.34 -4.29
C SER A 49 0.80 -5.75 -2.82
N THR A 50 1.77 -6.61 -2.48
CA THR A 50 2.05 -6.98 -1.09
C THR A 50 2.60 -5.78 -0.33
N THR A 51 3.48 -4.99 -0.95
CA THR A 51 3.98 -3.73 -0.37
C THR A 51 2.85 -2.74 -0.07
N VAL A 52 1.91 -2.56 -1.01
CA VAL A 52 0.75 -1.69 -0.81
C VAL A 52 -0.13 -2.21 0.33
N ALA A 53 -0.39 -3.52 0.36
CA ALA A 53 -1.17 -4.12 1.43
C ALA A 53 -0.52 -3.94 2.82
N ASP A 54 0.78 -4.16 2.93
CA ASP A 54 1.53 -3.93 4.17
C ASP A 54 1.55 -2.45 4.56
N ALA A 55 1.72 -1.55 3.59
CA ALA A 55 1.69 -0.10 3.83
C ALA A 55 0.37 0.31 4.50
N PHE A 56 -0.76 -0.20 4.03
CA PHE A 56 -2.06 0.03 4.68
C PHE A 56 -2.18 -0.70 6.02
N ALA A 57 -2.06 -2.03 6.02
CA ALA A 57 -2.47 -2.87 7.14
C ALA A 57 -1.48 -2.95 8.30
N ASN A 58 -0.21 -2.62 8.07
CA ASN A 58 0.84 -2.67 9.09
C ASN A 58 1.52 -1.31 9.32
N CYS A 59 1.58 -0.45 8.30
CA CYS A 59 2.34 0.81 8.38
C CYS A 59 1.45 2.07 8.51
N GLY A 60 0.13 1.93 8.44
CA GLY A 60 -0.81 3.04 8.68
C GLY A 60 -0.85 4.07 7.56
N MET A 61 -0.64 3.65 6.31
CA MET A 61 -0.86 4.49 5.13
C MET A 61 -2.33 4.94 5.04
N ARG A 62 -2.54 6.22 4.70
CA ARG A 62 -3.85 6.86 4.56
C ARG A 62 -4.08 7.26 3.11
N ALA A 63 -4.99 6.54 2.47
CA ALA A 63 -5.45 6.80 1.11
C ALA A 63 -6.86 6.26 0.94
N ASP A 64 -7.54 6.73 -0.10
CA ASP A 64 -8.95 6.44 -0.33
C ASP A 64 -9.16 5.06 -0.97
N ASP A 65 -8.33 4.70 -1.96
CA ASP A 65 -8.46 3.44 -2.69
C ASP A 65 -7.14 2.67 -2.80
N ALA A 66 -7.27 1.35 -2.89
CA ALA A 66 -6.16 0.43 -3.15
C ALA A 66 -6.46 -0.46 -4.37
N ILE A 67 -5.50 -0.63 -5.27
CA ILE A 67 -5.63 -1.54 -6.42
C ILE A 67 -4.49 -2.56 -6.39
N LEU A 68 -4.82 -3.85 -6.36
CA LEU A 68 -3.85 -4.94 -6.25
C LEU A 68 -3.86 -5.80 -7.51
N LEU A 69 -2.88 -5.61 -8.38
CA LEU A 69 -2.81 -6.26 -9.70
C LEU A 69 -1.84 -7.43 -9.71
N GLY A 70 -2.29 -8.61 -10.16
CA GLY A 70 -1.42 -9.79 -10.28
C GLY A 70 -0.78 -10.18 -8.94
N SER A 71 -1.51 -9.98 -7.85
CA SER A 71 -0.98 -10.10 -6.49
C SER A 71 -0.64 -11.54 -6.11
N PRO A 72 0.54 -11.81 -5.53
CA PRO A 72 0.84 -13.09 -4.90
C PRO A 72 0.23 -13.22 -3.49
N GLY A 73 -0.37 -12.15 -2.95
CA GLY A 73 -0.96 -12.09 -1.61
C GLY A 73 -0.66 -10.77 -0.88
N THR A 74 -1.28 -10.59 0.28
CA THR A 74 -1.32 -9.33 1.05
C THR A 74 -0.63 -9.40 2.41
N ASP A 75 0.21 -10.43 2.62
CA ASP A 75 0.92 -10.77 3.86
C ASP A 75 0.06 -10.66 5.13
N VAL A 76 0.05 -9.47 5.75
CA VAL A 76 -0.60 -9.21 7.03
C VAL A 76 -2.09 -8.90 6.92
N ALA A 77 -2.55 -8.37 5.78
CA ALA A 77 -3.96 -8.05 5.58
C ALA A 77 -4.75 -9.34 5.30
N ARG A 78 -5.76 -9.63 6.13
CA ARG A 78 -6.61 -10.83 6.03
C ARG A 78 -7.98 -10.51 5.43
N SER A 79 -8.37 -9.24 5.44
CA SER A 79 -9.64 -8.76 4.93
C SER A 79 -9.50 -7.34 4.38
N ALA A 80 -10.47 -6.92 3.57
CA ALA A 80 -10.54 -5.54 3.08
C ALA A 80 -10.58 -4.49 4.21
N ALA A 81 -11.11 -4.86 5.39
CA ALA A 81 -11.18 -3.95 6.53
C ALA A 81 -9.79 -3.60 7.08
N ASP A 82 -8.80 -4.48 6.90
CA ASP A 82 -7.43 -4.26 7.39
C ASP A 82 -6.72 -3.14 6.62
N PHE A 83 -7.27 -2.70 5.48
CA PHE A 83 -6.70 -1.60 4.70
C PHE A 83 -7.02 -0.21 5.29
N HIS A 84 -8.02 -0.09 6.16
CA HIS A 84 -8.39 1.17 6.82
C HIS A 84 -8.53 2.37 5.87
N LEU A 85 -9.08 2.14 4.67
CA LEU A 85 -9.22 3.14 3.62
C LEU A 85 -10.07 4.34 4.07
N ASP A 86 -9.72 5.53 3.58
CA ASP A 86 -10.40 6.80 3.89
C ASP A 86 -11.72 6.98 3.10
N GLY A 87 -12.55 5.93 3.08
CA GLY A 87 -13.90 5.95 2.52
C GLY A 87 -14.07 5.28 1.15
N GLY A 88 -12.99 4.79 0.54
CA GLY A 88 -13.02 4.06 -0.73
C GLY A 88 -12.97 2.53 -0.58
N ARG A 89 -12.37 1.86 -1.56
CA ARG A 89 -12.39 0.40 -1.70
C ARG A 89 -11.03 -0.17 -2.11
N VAL A 90 -10.82 -1.44 -1.78
CA VAL A 90 -9.74 -2.26 -2.32
C VAL A 90 -10.27 -3.13 -3.46
N TYR A 91 -9.50 -3.22 -4.55
CA TYR A 91 -9.82 -3.96 -5.77
C TYR A 91 -8.74 -4.98 -6.12
#